data_AF-A0A7C4U483-F1
#
_entry.id   AF-A0A7C4U483-F1
#
_cell.length_a   1.000
_cell.length_b   1.000
_cell.length_c   1.000
_cell.angle_alpha   90.00
_cell.angle_beta   90.00
_cell.angle_gamma   90.00
#
_symmetry.space_group_name_H-M   'P 1'
#
loop_
_entity.id
_entity.type
_entity.pdbx_description
1 polymer ?
#
loop_
_entity_poly.entity_id
_entity_poly.type
_entity_poly.pdbx_seq_one_letter_code
_entity_poly.pdbx_strand_id
1 'polypeptide(L)'
;TDVFFSNYGFGWSLASYRGHYRVEHGGNIDGFSASTCFFPSDSIGIIVLANQNASAITALVRNSIADRLLKVKPIDWLGERMASDAKAKKEAKEATAKAESTRKKDTKPSHPIKDYEGLYSHPGYGTAEATVNGDSLFLLVPGKKIWLRHYHYDVFQVFFVNPAEGIDTTEADPFKVQFSMNEVGDITTLLMQFEDELKPMEFTRKPKPKEISKDELKKYEGEFELAPGVIAKFFIKGDKTLFAFLEGQPEYELIPTEKNVFALKALTGYSVKFEENDKGEVTAVSFIQPNGTFKAKKK
;
A
#
# COMPACT_ATOMS: atom_id res chain seq x y z
N THR A 1 -20.32 26.43 -22.97
CA THR A 1 -20.64 25.51 -21.86
C THR A 1 -21.80 26.11 -21.12
N ASP A 2 -22.96 25.45 -21.11
CA ASP A 2 -24.20 25.96 -20.45
C ASP A 2 -24.27 25.55 -18.97
N VAL A 3 -23.10 25.48 -18.33
CA VAL A 3 -22.93 25.12 -16.92
C VAL A 3 -22.86 26.42 -16.13
N PHE A 4 -23.99 26.79 -15.53
CA PHE A 4 -24.09 27.99 -14.70
C PHE A 4 -23.59 27.76 -13.27
N PHE A 5 -23.62 26.52 -12.77
CA PHE A 5 -23.06 26.15 -11.48
C PHE A 5 -22.71 24.65 -11.44
N SER A 6 -21.78 24.28 -10.57
CA SER A 6 -21.37 22.90 -10.28
C SER A 6 -20.85 22.83 -8.84
N ASN A 7 -21.63 22.23 -7.95
CA ASN A 7 -21.37 22.15 -6.51
C ASN A 7 -21.63 20.72 -6.00
N TYR A 8 -21.35 20.49 -4.71
CA TYR A 8 -21.66 19.25 -4.02
C TYR A 8 -22.35 19.57 -2.68
N GLY A 9 -23.36 18.81 -2.29
CA GLY A 9 -24.11 19.05 -1.06
C GLY A 9 -24.85 17.81 -0.57
N PHE A 10 -24.74 17.50 0.73
CA PHE A 10 -25.40 16.37 1.40
C PHE A 10 -25.29 15.03 0.65
N GLY A 11 -24.14 14.75 0.03
CA GLY A 11 -23.93 13.51 -0.73
C GLY A 11 -24.49 13.53 -2.15
N TRP A 12 -24.74 14.70 -2.73
CA TRP A 12 -25.22 14.86 -4.11
C TRP A 12 -24.37 15.86 -4.88
N SER A 13 -24.05 15.53 -6.12
CA SER A 13 -23.52 16.46 -7.11
C SER A 13 -24.67 17.32 -7.64
N LEU A 14 -24.52 18.64 -7.52
CA LEU A 14 -25.52 19.63 -7.91
C LEU A 14 -24.96 20.41 -9.11
N ALA A 15 -25.68 20.44 -10.22
CA ALA A 15 -25.20 21.17 -11.39
C ALA A 15 -26.34 21.75 -12.25
N SER A 16 -26.02 22.76 -13.06
CA SER A 16 -26.86 23.14 -14.19
C SER A 16 -26.55 22.22 -15.36
N TYR A 17 -27.51 21.37 -15.72
CA TYR A 17 -27.45 20.57 -16.93
C TYR A 17 -28.30 21.25 -18.00
N ARG A 18 -27.64 21.97 -18.90
CA ARG A 18 -28.28 22.62 -20.06
C ARG A 18 -29.42 23.59 -19.66
N GLY A 19 -29.22 24.31 -18.57
CA GLY A 19 -30.21 25.23 -18.00
C GLY A 19 -31.19 24.60 -17.01
N HIS A 20 -31.15 23.28 -16.82
CA HIS A 20 -32.00 22.57 -15.85
C HIS A 20 -31.26 22.22 -14.57
N TYR A 21 -31.95 22.34 -13.44
CA TYR A 21 -31.39 22.02 -12.13
C TYR A 21 -31.25 20.50 -11.97
N ARG A 22 -30.01 20.00 -11.92
CA ARG A 22 -29.71 18.58 -11.80
C ARG A 22 -29.12 18.24 -10.43
N VAL A 23 -29.61 17.17 -9.84
CA VAL A 23 -29.12 16.55 -8.61
C VAL A 23 -28.76 15.11 -8.92
N GLU A 24 -27.49 14.72 -8.82
CA GLU A 24 -27.06 13.37 -9.19
C GLU A 24 -26.03 12.76 -8.24
N HIS A 25 -25.99 11.44 -8.20
CA HIS A 25 -24.92 10.71 -7.56
C HIS A 25 -24.64 9.41 -8.32
N GLY A 26 -23.35 9.09 -8.45
CA GLY A 26 -22.89 7.83 -9.01
C GLY A 26 -22.72 6.77 -7.93
N GLY A 27 -22.44 5.54 -8.36
CA GLY A 27 -21.99 4.48 -7.47
C GLY A 27 -21.17 3.48 -8.26
N ASN A 28 -20.10 2.98 -7.66
CA ASN A 28 -19.32 1.88 -8.20
C ASN A 28 -18.94 0.94 -7.06
N ILE A 29 -19.11 -0.34 -7.32
CA ILE A 29 -18.52 -1.43 -6.56
C ILE A 29 -18.02 -2.46 -7.58
N ASP A 30 -17.22 -3.42 -7.15
CA ASP A 30 -16.66 -4.45 -8.01
C ASP A 30 -17.74 -5.10 -8.90
N GLY A 31 -17.64 -4.88 -10.21
CA GLY A 31 -18.55 -5.45 -11.21
C GLY A 31 -19.84 -4.68 -11.45
N PHE A 32 -20.13 -3.59 -10.72
CA PHE A 32 -21.38 -2.84 -10.87
C PHE A 32 -21.17 -1.32 -10.86
N SER A 33 -21.97 -0.64 -11.68
CA SER A 33 -22.05 0.81 -11.77
C SER A 33 -23.50 1.29 -11.66
N ALA A 34 -23.70 2.41 -10.98
CA ALA A 34 -24.99 3.03 -10.79
C ALA A 34 -24.92 4.54 -11.07
N SER A 35 -26.03 5.08 -11.57
CA SER A 35 -26.24 6.51 -11.76
C SER A 35 -27.66 6.86 -11.38
N THR A 36 -27.82 7.71 -10.36
CA THR A 36 -29.11 8.24 -9.91
C THR A 36 -29.14 9.73 -10.15
N CYS A 37 -30.18 10.24 -10.79
CA CYS A 37 -30.28 11.63 -11.19
C CYS A 37 -31.73 12.13 -11.11
N PHE A 38 -31.90 13.33 -10.60
CA PHE A 38 -33.16 14.04 -10.52
C PHE A 38 -33.04 15.42 -11.15
N PHE A 39 -34.13 15.86 -11.78
CA PHE A 39 -34.37 17.24 -12.18
C PHE A 39 -35.61 17.74 -11.42
N PRO A 40 -35.44 18.25 -10.20
CA PRO A 40 -36.57 18.53 -9.30
C PRO A 40 -37.56 19.54 -9.88
N SER A 41 -37.06 20.61 -10.51
CA SER A 41 -37.90 21.65 -11.13
C SER A 41 -38.70 21.14 -12.32
N ASP A 42 -38.25 20.05 -12.94
CA ASP A 42 -38.88 19.43 -14.12
C ASP A 42 -39.69 18.17 -13.76
N SER A 43 -39.73 17.79 -12.47
CA SER A 43 -40.37 16.56 -11.97
C SER A 43 -39.89 15.28 -12.66
N ILE A 44 -38.60 15.19 -12.97
CA ILE A 44 -37.98 14.04 -13.64
C ILE A 44 -37.01 13.32 -12.70
N GLY A 45 -37.05 11.98 -12.71
CA GLY A 45 -36.06 11.11 -12.08
C GLY A 45 -35.58 10.05 -13.07
N ILE A 46 -34.27 9.80 -13.10
CA ILE A 46 -33.62 8.83 -13.99
C ILE A 46 -32.63 8.01 -13.18
N ILE A 47 -32.78 6.69 -13.23
CA ILE A 47 -31.87 5.73 -12.59
C ILE A 47 -31.37 4.76 -13.65
N VAL A 48 -30.05 4.58 -13.74
CA VAL A 48 -29.41 3.63 -14.65
C VAL A 48 -28.43 2.77 -13.86
N LEU A 49 -28.55 1.45 -14.01
CA LEU A 49 -27.71 0.45 -13.35
C LEU A 49 -27.04 -0.41 -14.43
N ALA A 50 -25.78 -0.79 -14.20
CA ALA A 50 -25.03 -1.67 -15.08
C ALA A 50 -24.25 -2.70 -14.25
N ASN A 51 -24.24 -3.95 -14.70
CA ASN A 51 -23.40 -5.03 -14.20
C ASN A 51 -22.06 -5.08 -14.95
N GLN A 52 -21.42 -3.92 -15.05
CA GLN A 52 -20.10 -3.76 -15.65
C GLN A 52 -19.29 -2.81 -14.78
N ASN A 53 -18.08 -3.22 -14.42
CA ASN A 53 -17.19 -2.45 -13.56
C ASN A 53 -16.82 -1.11 -14.21
N ALA A 54 -16.87 -0.02 -13.44
CA ALA A 54 -16.51 1.34 -13.89
C ALA A 54 -17.13 1.76 -15.24
N SER A 55 -18.39 1.36 -15.48
CA SER A 55 -19.03 1.55 -16.77
C SER A 55 -19.51 2.99 -16.99
N ALA A 56 -18.96 3.62 -18.03
CA ALA A 56 -19.40 4.93 -18.50
C ALA A 56 -20.85 4.92 -19.04
N ILE A 57 -21.40 3.74 -19.37
CA ILE A 57 -22.72 3.62 -20.02
C ILE A 57 -23.84 4.22 -19.17
N THR A 58 -23.70 4.14 -17.84
CA THR A 58 -24.70 4.64 -16.89
C THR A 58 -24.95 6.14 -17.07
N ALA A 59 -23.88 6.93 -17.15
CA ALA A 59 -23.95 8.37 -17.37
C ALA A 59 -24.38 8.73 -18.80
N LEU A 60 -23.90 7.99 -19.81
CA LEU A 60 -24.23 8.20 -21.22
C LEU A 60 -25.72 7.99 -21.50
N VAL A 61 -26.27 6.87 -21.02
CA VAL A 61 -27.69 6.53 -21.17
C VAL A 61 -28.54 7.53 -20.39
N ARG A 62 -28.17 7.85 -19.15
CA ARG A 62 -28.88 8.85 -18.34
C ARG A 62 -28.98 10.20 -19.05
N ASN A 63 -27.85 10.72 -19.56
CA ASN A 63 -27.84 12.00 -20.27
C ASN A 63 -28.68 11.95 -21.57
N SER A 64 -28.61 10.83 -22.30
CA SER A 64 -29.41 10.66 -23.52
C SER A 64 -30.92 10.61 -23.24
N ILE A 65 -31.33 10.03 -22.10
CA ILE A 65 -32.72 10.06 -21.63
C ILE A 65 -33.11 11.47 -21.19
N ALA A 66 -32.25 12.14 -20.41
CA ALA A 66 -32.49 13.50 -19.93
C ALA A 66 -32.72 14.48 -21.09
N ASP A 67 -31.87 14.44 -22.13
CA ASP A 67 -32.01 15.30 -23.30
C ASP A 67 -33.39 15.17 -23.97
N ARG A 68 -33.92 13.93 -24.05
CA ARG A 68 -35.23 13.64 -24.65
C ARG A 68 -36.37 14.13 -23.76
N LEU A 69 -36.31 13.87 -22.45
CA LEU A 69 -37.36 14.27 -21.51
C LEU A 69 -37.46 15.79 -21.36
N LEU A 70 -36.31 16.48 -21.36
CA LEU A 70 -36.22 17.93 -21.28
C LEU A 70 -36.46 18.63 -22.63
N LYS A 71 -36.65 17.86 -23.71
CA LYS A 71 -36.90 18.35 -25.08
C LYS A 71 -35.83 19.32 -25.58
N VAL A 72 -34.60 19.09 -25.16
CA VAL A 72 -33.43 19.85 -25.60
C VAL A 72 -32.76 19.16 -26.78
N LYS A 73 -31.98 19.90 -27.59
CA LYS A 73 -31.31 19.36 -28.78
C LYS A 73 -30.39 18.18 -28.39
N PRO A 74 -30.55 16.97 -28.92
CA PRO A 74 -29.71 15.82 -28.53
C PRO A 74 -28.22 16.06 -28.77
N ILE A 75 -27.39 15.57 -27.86
CA ILE A 75 -25.93 15.51 -27.99
C ILE A 75 -25.50 14.06 -28.22
N ASP A 76 -24.49 13.85 -29.07
CA ASP A 76 -23.81 12.57 -29.17
C ASP A 76 -22.89 12.37 -27.96
N TRP A 77 -23.46 11.92 -26.85
CA TRP A 77 -22.71 11.71 -25.61
C TRP A 77 -21.62 10.66 -25.76
N LEU A 78 -21.79 9.67 -26.65
CA LEU A 78 -20.78 8.65 -26.89
C LEU A 78 -19.57 9.26 -27.63
N GLY A 79 -19.82 10.01 -28.71
CA GLY A 79 -18.77 10.73 -29.44
C GLY A 79 -17.99 11.70 -28.54
N GLU A 80 -18.70 12.49 -27.74
CA GLU A 80 -18.08 13.40 -26.75
C GLU A 80 -17.21 12.64 -25.74
N ARG A 81 -17.69 11.50 -25.24
CA ARG A 81 -16.93 10.66 -24.31
C ARG A 81 -15.67 10.09 -24.97
N MET A 82 -15.78 9.54 -26.18
CA MET A 82 -14.64 9.00 -26.91
C MET A 82 -13.58 10.08 -27.20
N ALA A 83 -14.01 11.30 -27.55
CA ALA A 83 -13.11 12.43 -27.75
C ALA A 83 -12.42 12.83 -26.43
N SER A 84 -13.16 12.87 -25.32
CA SER A 84 -12.62 13.14 -23.98
C SER A 84 -11.61 12.06 -23.55
N ASP A 85 -11.90 10.79 -23.76
CA ASP A 85 -11.00 9.68 -23.42
C ASP A 85 -9.73 9.71 -24.27
N ALA A 86 -9.84 10.00 -25.57
CA ALA A 86 -8.68 10.16 -26.45
C ALA A 86 -7.81 11.34 -26.02
N LYS A 87 -8.42 12.47 -25.63
CA LYS A 87 -7.72 13.65 -25.10
C LYS A 87 -7.02 13.31 -23.78
N ALA A 88 -7.72 12.72 -22.81
CA ALA A 88 -7.14 12.31 -21.53
C ALA A 88 -5.98 11.33 -21.71
N LYS A 89 -6.10 10.35 -22.62
CA LYS A 89 -5.02 9.42 -22.96
C LYS A 89 -3.81 10.13 -23.56
N LYS A 90 -4.01 11.14 -24.42
CA LYS A 90 -2.93 11.96 -24.97
C LYS A 90 -2.24 12.78 -23.88
N GLU A 91 -3.01 13.46 -23.04
CA GLU A 91 -2.50 14.26 -21.92
C GLU A 91 -1.74 13.39 -20.91
N ALA A 92 -2.23 12.20 -20.60
CA ALA A 92 -1.52 11.23 -19.75
C ALA A 92 -0.18 10.80 -20.37
N LYS A 93 -0.14 10.52 -21.68
CA LYS A 93 1.13 10.21 -22.37
C LYS A 93 2.11 11.38 -22.34
N GLU A 94 1.64 12.60 -22.55
CA GLU A 94 2.48 13.81 -22.46
C GLU A 94 3.00 14.04 -21.03
N ALA A 95 2.15 13.83 -20.02
CA ALA A 95 2.54 13.88 -18.61
C ALA A 95 3.60 12.82 -18.26
N THR A 96 3.45 11.59 -18.74
CA THR A 96 4.44 10.52 -18.58
C THR A 96 5.76 10.88 -19.27
N ALA A 97 5.73 11.41 -20.50
CA ALA A 97 6.93 11.86 -21.20
C ALA A 97 7.64 13.00 -20.46
N LYS A 98 6.88 13.93 -19.88
CA LYS A 98 7.42 15.02 -19.06
C LYS A 98 8.02 14.48 -17.76
N ALA A 99 7.36 13.52 -17.10
CA ALA A 99 7.90 12.86 -15.91
C ALA A 99 9.23 12.14 -16.22
N GLU A 100 9.30 11.39 -17.34
CA GLU A 100 10.55 10.75 -17.79
C GLU A 100 11.70 11.73 -18.00
N SER A 101 11.42 12.98 -18.40
CA SER A 101 12.48 13.99 -18.58
C SER A 101 13.20 14.35 -17.27
N THR A 102 12.52 14.19 -16.14
CA THR A 102 13.06 14.47 -14.79
C THR A 102 13.67 13.25 -14.11
N ARG A 103 13.51 12.06 -14.72
CA ARG A 103 14.03 10.80 -14.17
C ARG A 103 15.55 10.82 -14.08
N LYS A 104 16.08 10.35 -12.95
CA LYS A 104 17.52 10.12 -12.78
C LYS A 104 17.87 8.75 -13.36
N LYS A 105 18.51 8.76 -14.52
CA LYS A 105 18.95 7.55 -15.23
C LYS A 105 20.19 6.94 -14.57
N ASP A 106 20.45 5.66 -14.89
CA ASP A 106 21.65 4.92 -14.48
C ASP A 106 21.84 4.84 -12.95
N THR A 107 20.73 4.88 -12.22
CA THR A 107 20.71 4.62 -10.78
C THR A 107 20.36 3.16 -10.51
N LYS A 108 20.58 2.72 -9.28
CA LYS A 108 20.20 1.40 -8.78
C LYS A 108 19.49 1.55 -7.43
N PRO A 109 18.68 0.57 -7.01
CA PRO A 109 18.22 0.51 -5.62
C PRO A 109 19.41 0.61 -4.65
N SER A 110 19.22 1.27 -3.51
CA SER A 110 20.30 1.41 -2.51
C SER A 110 20.67 0.08 -1.87
N HIS A 111 19.76 -0.90 -1.89
CA HIS A 111 19.93 -2.23 -1.34
C HIS A 111 19.73 -3.34 -2.39
N PRO A 112 20.22 -4.56 -2.15
CA PRO A 112 19.72 -5.75 -2.81
C PRO A 112 18.19 -5.83 -2.79
N ILE A 113 17.57 -6.28 -3.88
CA ILE A 113 16.10 -6.28 -4.00
C ILE A 113 15.39 -7.10 -2.91
N LYS A 114 16.09 -8.12 -2.38
CA LYS A 114 15.62 -8.97 -1.28
C LYS A 114 15.40 -8.18 0.02
N ASP A 115 16.17 -7.13 0.25
CA ASP A 115 16.14 -6.37 1.50
C ASP A 115 14.87 -5.51 1.62
N TYR A 116 14.19 -5.26 0.50
CA TYR A 116 12.89 -4.57 0.45
C TYR A 116 11.73 -5.48 0.86
N GLU A 117 11.91 -6.80 0.94
CA GLU A 117 10.85 -7.71 1.37
C GLU A 117 10.37 -7.40 2.79
N GLY A 118 9.07 -7.50 3.02
CA GLY A 118 8.52 -7.29 4.35
C GLY A 118 7.05 -6.93 4.31
N LEU A 119 6.48 -6.82 5.51
CA LEU A 119 5.14 -6.29 5.70
C LEU A 119 5.28 -4.78 5.95
N TYR A 120 4.48 -3.97 5.28
CA TYR A 120 4.43 -2.51 5.45
C TYR A 120 3.00 -2.14 5.80
N SER A 121 2.78 -1.54 6.98
CA SER A 121 1.45 -1.38 7.56
C SER A 121 1.12 0.08 7.82
N HIS A 122 -0.11 0.47 7.52
CA HIS A 122 -0.68 1.78 7.83
C HIS A 122 -2.03 1.59 8.55
N PRO A 123 -2.31 2.32 9.65
CA PRO A 123 -3.53 2.13 10.45
C PRO A 123 -4.85 2.24 9.67
N GLY A 124 -4.91 3.12 8.67
CA GLY A 124 -6.12 3.35 7.86
C GLY A 124 -6.21 2.57 6.54
N TYR A 125 -5.09 2.04 6.05
CA TYR A 125 -5.02 1.38 4.72
C TYR A 125 -4.67 -0.11 4.80
N GLY A 126 -4.37 -0.62 6.00
CA GLY A 126 -3.99 -2.01 6.20
C GLY A 126 -2.52 -2.27 5.86
N THR A 127 -2.24 -3.48 5.40
CA THR A 127 -0.87 -3.96 5.20
C THR A 127 -0.63 -4.31 3.75
N ALA A 128 0.47 -3.80 3.20
CA ALA A 128 1.06 -4.22 1.93
C ALA A 128 2.23 -5.17 2.21
N GLU A 129 2.29 -6.30 1.51
CA GLU A 129 3.41 -7.22 1.58
C GLU A 129 4.32 -7.05 0.36
N ALA A 130 5.57 -6.66 0.59
CA ALA A 130 6.60 -6.67 -0.44
C ALA A 130 7.23 -8.07 -0.51
N THR A 131 7.24 -8.66 -1.70
CA THR A 131 7.80 -10.00 -1.96
C THR A 131 8.65 -9.98 -3.22
N VAL A 132 9.73 -10.76 -3.22
CA VAL A 132 10.60 -10.95 -4.38
C VAL A 132 10.29 -12.28 -5.05
N ASN A 133 10.15 -12.25 -6.38
CA ASN A 133 10.12 -13.43 -7.23
C ASN A 133 11.18 -13.26 -8.32
N GLY A 134 12.23 -14.08 -8.25
CA GLY A 134 13.41 -13.93 -9.11
C GLY A 134 14.15 -12.62 -8.82
N ASP A 135 14.28 -11.76 -9.83
CA ASP A 135 14.88 -10.43 -9.76
C ASP A 135 13.85 -9.31 -9.54
N SER A 136 12.57 -9.67 -9.42
CA SER A 136 11.46 -8.73 -9.48
C SER A 136 10.78 -8.57 -8.12
N LEU A 137 10.53 -7.31 -7.75
CA LEU A 137 9.80 -6.95 -6.53
C LEU A 137 8.31 -6.79 -6.84
N PHE A 138 7.47 -7.29 -5.95
CA PHE A 138 6.02 -7.16 -6.02
C PHE A 138 5.46 -6.62 -4.70
N LEU A 139 4.40 -5.82 -4.79
CA LEU A 139 3.51 -5.53 -3.67
C LEU A 139 2.25 -6.38 -3.79
N LEU A 140 1.89 -7.03 -2.69
CA LEU A 140 0.62 -7.70 -2.49
C LEU A 140 -0.20 -6.84 -1.53
N VAL A 141 -1.37 -6.42 -2.00
CA VAL A 141 -2.40 -5.77 -1.19
C VAL A 141 -3.69 -6.58 -1.34
N PRO A 142 -4.71 -6.41 -0.47
CA PRO A 142 -5.94 -7.19 -0.59
C PRO A 142 -6.51 -7.18 -2.02
N GLY A 143 -6.59 -8.36 -2.64
CA GLY A 143 -7.14 -8.55 -3.98
C GLY A 143 -6.28 -8.08 -5.16
N LYS A 144 -5.06 -7.55 -4.95
CA LYS A 144 -4.19 -7.07 -6.04
C LYS A 144 -2.74 -7.53 -5.87
N LYS A 145 -2.13 -7.85 -7.01
CA LYS A 145 -0.68 -8.04 -7.14
C LYS A 145 -0.15 -6.93 -8.05
N ILE A 146 0.91 -6.28 -7.61
CA ILE A 146 1.50 -5.11 -8.27
C ILE A 146 2.98 -5.40 -8.46
N TRP A 147 3.48 -5.32 -9.69
CA TRP A 147 4.90 -5.36 -9.97
C TRP A 147 5.51 -3.97 -9.74
N LEU A 148 6.66 -3.95 -9.06
CA LEU A 148 7.45 -2.75 -8.80
C LEU A 148 8.67 -2.74 -9.70
N ARG A 149 8.58 -1.99 -10.80
CA ARG A 149 9.72 -1.80 -11.71
C ARG A 149 10.58 -0.66 -11.18
N HIS A 150 11.90 -0.90 -11.07
CA HIS A 150 12.84 0.14 -10.65
C HIS A 150 12.72 1.40 -11.50
N TYR A 151 12.58 2.55 -10.84
CA TYR A 151 12.48 3.85 -11.49
C TYR A 151 13.80 4.62 -11.36
N HIS A 152 14.14 5.01 -10.14
CA HIS A 152 15.43 5.59 -9.78
C HIS A 152 15.64 5.50 -8.27
N TYR A 153 16.88 5.25 -7.84
CA TYR A 153 17.20 5.01 -6.42
C TYR A 153 16.19 4.03 -5.79
N ASP A 154 15.56 4.40 -4.67
CA ASP A 154 14.56 3.61 -3.94
C ASP A 154 13.11 3.92 -4.33
N VAL A 155 12.91 4.46 -5.54
CA VAL A 155 11.59 4.74 -6.10
C VAL A 155 11.30 3.72 -7.21
N PHE A 156 10.09 3.20 -7.20
CA PHE A 156 9.62 2.16 -8.11
C PHE A 156 8.31 2.60 -8.77
N GLN A 157 8.20 2.34 -10.06
CA GLN A 157 6.97 2.51 -10.81
C GLN A 157 6.08 1.28 -10.66
N VAL A 158 4.77 1.50 -10.54
CA VAL A 158 3.80 0.42 -10.34
C VAL A 158 3.26 -0.11 -11.66
N PHE A 159 3.04 -1.42 -11.69
CA PHE A 159 2.32 -2.08 -12.77
C PHE A 159 1.37 -3.11 -12.18
N PHE A 160 0.06 -2.93 -12.37
CA PHE A 160 -0.93 -3.89 -11.89
C PHE A 160 -0.85 -5.18 -12.70
N VAL A 161 -0.84 -6.32 -12.00
CA VAL A 161 -0.87 -7.64 -12.63
C VAL A 161 -2.33 -8.03 -12.86
N ASN A 162 -2.75 -8.10 -14.13
CA ASN A 162 -4.01 -8.72 -14.51
C ASN A 162 -3.84 -10.25 -14.48
N PRO A 163 -4.67 -11.00 -13.74
CA PRO A 163 -4.57 -12.47 -13.71
C PRO A 163 -4.76 -13.15 -15.07
N ALA A 164 -5.54 -12.56 -15.98
CA ALA A 164 -5.83 -13.14 -17.29
C ALA A 164 -4.85 -12.66 -18.38
N GLU A 165 -4.45 -11.39 -18.32
CA GLU A 165 -3.68 -10.73 -19.39
C GLU A 165 -2.20 -10.50 -19.01
N GLY A 166 -1.83 -10.76 -17.76
CA GLY A 166 -0.49 -10.52 -17.26
C GLY A 166 -0.23 -9.03 -16.98
N ILE A 167 0.96 -8.56 -17.32
CA ILE A 167 1.41 -7.20 -17.04
C ILE A 167 1.46 -6.42 -18.35
N ASP A 168 0.62 -5.40 -18.51
CA ASP A 168 0.77 -4.43 -19.59
C ASP A 168 1.84 -3.39 -19.20
N THR A 169 2.93 -3.38 -19.95
CA THR A 169 4.05 -2.43 -19.75
C THR A 169 4.04 -1.28 -20.75
N THR A 170 3.10 -1.30 -21.70
CA THR A 170 2.97 -0.28 -22.76
C THR A 170 2.27 0.98 -22.25
N GLU A 171 1.43 0.84 -21.22
CA GLU A 171 0.79 1.93 -20.50
C GLU A 171 1.35 2.00 -19.07
N ALA A 172 2.33 2.87 -18.87
CA ALA A 172 2.95 3.04 -17.57
C ALA A 172 2.07 3.93 -16.68
N ASP A 173 1.64 3.39 -15.53
CA ASP A 173 0.92 4.17 -14.53
C ASP A 173 1.84 5.30 -14.00
N PRO A 174 1.35 6.55 -13.90
CA PRO A 174 2.15 7.65 -13.34
C PRO A 174 2.52 7.42 -11.87
N PHE A 175 1.76 6.58 -11.16
CA PHE A 175 1.94 6.27 -9.75
C PHE A 175 3.27 5.57 -9.49
N LYS A 176 3.92 6.00 -8.42
CA LYS A 176 5.20 5.49 -7.95
C LYS A 176 5.11 5.28 -6.45
N VAL A 177 5.91 4.33 -5.97
CA VAL A 177 6.13 4.12 -4.55
C VAL A 177 7.59 4.36 -4.22
N GLN A 178 7.85 4.82 -3.01
CA GLN A 178 9.20 5.08 -2.53
C GLN A 178 9.47 4.31 -1.25
N PHE A 179 10.62 3.66 -1.16
CA PHE A 179 11.11 3.13 0.11
C PHE A 179 12.04 4.15 0.78
N SER A 180 12.01 4.21 2.10
CA SER A 180 12.95 4.99 2.89
C SER A 180 13.59 4.15 3.99
N MET A 181 14.77 4.59 4.42
CA MET A 181 15.60 3.92 5.42
C MET A 181 15.84 4.82 6.64
N ASN A 182 16.23 4.22 7.76
CA ASN A 182 16.68 4.94 8.95
C ASN A 182 18.19 5.32 8.84
N GLU A 183 18.72 5.99 9.85
CA GLU A 183 20.13 6.47 9.87
C GLU A 183 21.18 5.35 9.89
N VAL A 184 20.79 4.12 10.26
CA VAL A 184 21.68 2.94 10.22
C VAL A 184 21.58 2.15 8.92
N GLY A 185 20.72 2.60 7.99
CA GLY A 185 20.57 2.02 6.65
C GLY A 185 19.42 1.02 6.50
N ASP A 186 18.68 0.69 7.56
CA ASP A 186 17.58 -0.28 7.44
C ASP A 186 16.36 0.34 6.75
N ILE A 187 15.83 -0.35 5.73
CA ILE A 187 14.54 0.00 5.11
C ILE A 187 13.44 -0.11 6.16
N THR A 188 12.73 0.99 6.40
CA THR A 188 11.74 1.13 7.48
C THR A 188 10.37 1.58 7.03
N THR A 189 10.25 2.21 5.85
CA THR A 189 8.96 2.76 5.39
C THR A 189 8.77 2.57 3.89
N LEU A 190 7.52 2.34 3.50
CA LEU A 190 7.02 2.41 2.14
C LEU A 190 6.05 3.60 2.03
N LEU A 191 6.34 4.53 1.12
CA LEU A 191 5.61 5.76 0.90
C LEU A 191 4.73 5.64 -0.34
N MET A 192 3.46 6.01 -0.21
CA MET A 192 2.47 5.96 -1.29
C MET A 192 1.67 7.27 -1.35
N GLN A 193 1.69 7.95 -2.51
CA GLN A 193 1.05 9.25 -2.71
C GLN A 193 -0.34 9.09 -3.37
N PHE A 194 -1.39 8.86 -2.59
CA PHE A 194 -2.73 8.66 -3.16
C PHE A 194 -3.42 9.96 -3.63
N GLU A 195 -3.07 11.10 -3.06
CA GLU A 195 -3.71 12.40 -3.33
C GLU A 195 -2.63 13.48 -3.45
N ASP A 196 -2.50 14.13 -4.61
CA ASP A 196 -1.36 15.03 -4.92
C ASP A 196 -1.13 16.17 -3.92
N GLU A 197 -2.20 16.67 -3.29
CA GLU A 197 -2.12 17.80 -2.35
C GLU A 197 -1.80 17.39 -0.89
N LEU A 198 -1.76 16.09 -0.60
CA LEU A 198 -1.47 15.57 0.73
C LEU A 198 -0.01 15.10 0.86
N LYS A 199 0.43 14.81 2.08
CA LYS A 199 1.70 14.10 2.27
C LYS A 199 1.55 12.64 1.81
N PRO A 200 2.63 11.99 1.35
CA PRO A 200 2.60 10.56 1.10
C PRO A 200 2.16 9.80 2.36
N MET A 201 1.36 8.76 2.18
CA MET A 201 1.01 7.87 3.28
C MET A 201 2.21 6.99 3.63
N GLU A 202 2.52 6.91 4.92
CA GLU A 202 3.68 6.17 5.43
C GLU A 202 3.27 4.78 5.94
N PHE A 203 3.65 3.74 5.22
CA PHE A 203 3.47 2.36 5.66
C PHE A 203 4.73 1.91 6.39
N THR A 204 4.66 1.77 7.71
CA THR A 204 5.80 1.35 8.53
C THR A 204 6.07 -0.14 8.36
N ARG A 205 7.32 -0.50 8.12
CA ARG A 205 7.77 -1.89 8.03
C ARG A 205 7.49 -2.61 9.35
N LYS A 206 6.95 -3.81 9.25
CA LYS A 206 6.68 -4.74 10.34
C LYS A 206 7.45 -6.03 10.08
N PRO A 207 7.98 -6.67 11.14
CA PRO A 207 8.63 -7.96 11.01
C PRO A 207 7.61 -8.99 10.48
N LYS A 208 8.04 -9.80 9.50
CA LYS A 208 7.26 -10.92 8.98
C LYS A 208 7.58 -12.16 9.83
N PRO A 209 6.61 -12.70 10.60
CA PRO A 209 6.86 -13.87 11.43
C PRO A 209 7.20 -15.09 10.58
N LYS A 210 8.24 -15.84 10.96
CA LYS A 210 8.47 -17.21 10.51
C LYS A 210 7.84 -18.20 11.48
N GLU A 211 7.36 -19.32 10.95
CA GLU A 211 6.92 -20.40 11.82
C GLU A 211 8.10 -20.96 12.62
N ILE A 212 7.87 -21.20 13.90
CA ILE A 212 8.83 -21.82 14.81
C ILE A 212 8.06 -22.73 15.76
N SER A 213 8.60 -23.92 16.03
CA SER A 213 7.97 -24.86 16.94
C SER A 213 8.19 -24.46 18.41
N LYS A 214 7.31 -24.92 19.31
CA LYS A 214 7.48 -24.69 20.76
C LYS A 214 8.79 -25.27 21.28
N ASP A 215 9.18 -26.44 20.80
CA ASP A 215 10.42 -27.11 21.25
C ASP A 215 11.68 -26.39 20.75
N GLU A 216 11.60 -25.75 19.59
CA GLU A 216 12.67 -24.88 19.10
C GLU A 216 12.71 -23.57 19.90
N LEU A 217 11.57 -22.98 20.25
CA LEU A 217 11.51 -21.78 21.10
C LEU A 217 12.15 -21.99 22.48
N LYS A 218 11.97 -23.17 23.08
CA LYS A 218 12.53 -23.50 24.41
C LYS A 218 14.05 -23.34 24.47
N LYS A 219 14.75 -23.48 23.33
CA LYS A 219 16.22 -23.32 23.28
C LYS A 219 16.67 -21.90 23.68
N TYR A 220 15.82 -20.92 23.42
CA TYR A 220 16.11 -19.50 23.65
C TYR A 220 15.71 -19.03 25.05
N GLU A 221 15.03 -19.87 25.86
CA GLU A 221 14.71 -19.52 27.24
C GLU A 221 15.98 -19.49 28.10
N GLY A 222 16.00 -18.55 29.05
CA GLY A 222 17.07 -18.42 30.02
C GLY A 222 17.32 -16.99 30.47
N GLU A 223 18.30 -16.87 31.36
CA GLU A 223 18.81 -15.60 31.85
C GLU A 223 20.17 -15.31 31.19
N PHE A 224 20.33 -14.07 30.71
CA PHE A 224 21.54 -13.62 30.04
C PHE A 224 22.04 -12.34 30.70
N GLU A 225 23.31 -12.32 31.08
CA GLU A 225 23.93 -11.20 31.76
C GLU A 225 24.60 -10.25 30.75
N LEU A 226 24.09 -9.02 30.68
CA LEU A 226 24.60 -7.94 29.82
C LEU A 226 25.81 -7.23 30.46
N ALA A 227 25.71 -7.01 31.76
CA ALA A 227 26.72 -6.39 32.63
C ALA A 227 26.51 -6.94 34.04
N PRO A 228 27.48 -6.83 34.96
CA PRO A 228 27.33 -7.35 36.32
C PRO A 228 26.03 -6.91 36.98
N GLY A 229 25.12 -7.86 37.23
CA GLY A 229 23.81 -7.61 37.84
C GLY A 229 22.69 -7.14 36.89
N VAL A 230 22.99 -6.92 35.60
CA VAL A 230 21.99 -6.55 34.57
C VAL A 230 21.61 -7.80 33.77
N ILE A 231 20.45 -8.38 34.11
CA ILE A 231 19.98 -9.65 33.56
C ILE A 231 18.81 -9.42 32.62
N ALA A 232 18.94 -9.93 31.39
CA ALA A 232 17.85 -10.10 30.46
C ALA A 232 17.27 -11.51 30.59
N LYS A 233 15.94 -11.60 30.75
CA LYS A 233 15.21 -12.86 30.83
C LYS A 233 14.46 -13.11 29.53
N PHE A 234 14.59 -14.32 29.01
CA PHE A 234 13.82 -14.80 27.87
C PHE A 234 12.95 -15.97 28.33
N PHE A 235 11.66 -15.88 28.07
CA PHE A 235 10.68 -16.88 28.50
C PHE A 235 9.53 -16.96 27.51
N ILE A 236 8.90 -18.12 27.44
CA ILE A 236 7.72 -18.34 26.60
C ILE A 236 6.45 -17.97 27.39
N LYS A 237 5.56 -17.18 26.78
CA LYS A 237 4.18 -17.02 27.24
C LYS A 237 3.23 -17.70 26.26
N GLY A 238 2.34 -18.54 26.78
CA GLY A 238 1.50 -19.42 25.96
C GLY A 238 2.31 -20.53 25.29
N ASP A 239 2.01 -20.83 24.02
CA ASP A 239 2.63 -21.95 23.30
C ASP A 239 3.62 -21.56 22.22
N LYS A 240 3.62 -20.30 21.76
CA LYS A 240 4.31 -19.90 20.52
C LYS A 240 5.00 -18.54 20.55
N THR A 241 5.11 -17.93 21.73
CA THR A 241 5.58 -16.54 21.81
C THR A 241 6.68 -16.41 22.85
N LEU A 242 7.88 -16.07 22.37
CA LEU A 242 9.01 -15.72 23.21
C LEU A 242 8.90 -14.25 23.62
N PHE A 243 9.21 -13.95 24.87
CA PHE A 243 9.27 -12.60 25.41
C PHE A 243 10.67 -12.30 25.92
N ALA A 244 11.10 -11.05 25.76
CA ALA A 244 12.28 -10.50 26.42
C ALA A 244 11.85 -9.58 27.56
N PHE A 245 12.52 -9.68 28.70
CA PHE A 245 12.32 -8.79 29.84
C PHE A 245 13.67 -8.36 30.40
N LEU A 246 13.87 -7.06 30.53
CA LEU A 246 15.00 -6.46 31.22
C LEU A 246 14.44 -5.68 32.41
N GLU A 247 15.08 -5.78 33.58
CA GLU A 247 14.61 -5.07 34.77
C GLU A 247 14.49 -3.56 34.52
N GLY A 248 13.34 -2.98 34.90
CA GLY A 248 13.01 -1.58 34.64
C GLY A 248 12.42 -1.27 33.26
N GLN A 249 12.24 -2.26 32.40
CA GLN A 249 11.59 -2.12 31.08
C GLN A 249 10.29 -2.95 31.00
N PRO A 250 9.35 -2.61 30.09
CA PRO A 250 8.24 -3.49 29.80
C PRO A 250 8.74 -4.81 29.20
N GLU A 251 7.89 -5.84 29.26
CA GLU A 251 8.15 -7.06 28.50
C GLU A 251 7.92 -6.82 27.01
N TYR A 252 8.82 -7.33 26.18
CA TYR A 252 8.73 -7.21 24.73
C TYR A 252 8.41 -8.55 24.10
N GLU A 253 7.32 -8.59 23.33
CA GLU A 253 6.98 -9.71 22.47
C GLU A 253 8.01 -9.82 21.32
N LEU A 254 8.56 -11.02 21.12
CA LEU A 254 9.55 -11.31 20.10
C LEU A 254 8.93 -12.06 18.90
N ILE A 255 9.28 -11.61 17.70
CA ILE A 255 8.82 -12.18 16.44
C ILE A 255 10.00 -12.88 15.77
N PRO A 256 9.96 -14.21 15.56
CA PRO A 256 11.00 -14.92 14.81
C PRO A 256 11.04 -14.42 13.36
N THR A 257 12.18 -13.91 12.91
CA THR A 257 12.34 -13.38 11.55
C THR A 257 13.34 -14.19 10.74
N GLU A 258 14.36 -14.77 11.39
CA GLU A 258 15.35 -15.67 10.80
C GLU A 258 15.81 -16.72 11.82
N LYS A 259 16.69 -17.64 11.40
CA LYS A 259 17.26 -18.62 12.31
C LYS A 259 17.99 -17.88 13.44
N ASN A 260 17.58 -18.13 14.68
CA ASN A 260 18.12 -17.52 15.90
C ASN A 260 17.96 -15.98 15.99
N VAL A 261 17.19 -15.35 15.10
CA VAL A 261 16.98 -13.89 15.10
C VAL A 261 15.51 -13.58 15.36
N PHE A 262 15.28 -12.67 16.30
CA PHE A 262 13.93 -12.24 16.69
C PHE A 262 13.84 -10.72 16.72
N ALA A 263 12.86 -10.15 16.03
CA ALA A 263 12.55 -8.73 16.10
C ALA A 263 11.63 -8.41 17.29
N LEU A 264 11.79 -7.23 17.90
CA LEU A 264 10.88 -6.77 18.94
C LEU A 264 9.62 -6.18 18.30
N LYS A 265 8.44 -6.75 18.57
CA LYS A 265 7.18 -6.35 17.92
C LYS A 265 6.83 -4.88 18.12
N ALA A 266 7.13 -4.34 19.30
CA ALA A 266 6.79 -2.97 19.67
C ALA A 266 7.81 -1.92 19.19
N LEU A 267 9.03 -2.33 18.81
CA LEU A 267 10.14 -1.43 18.56
C LEU A 267 10.77 -1.69 17.17
N THR A 268 10.53 -0.79 16.23
CA THR A 268 11.15 -0.85 14.89
C THR A 268 12.66 -0.63 14.99
N GLY A 269 13.44 -1.48 14.30
CA GLY A 269 14.91 -1.41 14.32
C GLY A 269 15.57 -2.13 15.51
N TYR A 270 14.79 -2.81 16.35
CA TYR A 270 15.30 -3.58 17.48
C TYR A 270 15.13 -5.08 17.23
N SER A 271 16.20 -5.84 17.47
CA SER A 271 16.16 -7.30 17.40
C SER A 271 17.15 -7.93 18.38
N VAL A 272 17.01 -9.24 18.58
CA VAL A 272 17.97 -10.06 19.29
C VAL A 272 18.44 -11.20 18.40
N LYS A 273 19.72 -11.53 18.49
CA LYS A 273 20.31 -12.69 17.80
C LYS A 273 20.96 -13.61 18.81
N PHE A 274 20.46 -14.84 18.90
CA PHE A 274 21.02 -15.88 19.76
C PHE A 274 22.21 -16.56 19.08
N GLU A 275 23.22 -16.89 19.88
CA GLU A 275 24.40 -17.62 19.44
C GLU A 275 24.37 -19.04 20.01
N GLU A 276 24.52 -20.01 19.12
CA GLU A 276 24.59 -21.43 19.47
C GLU A 276 26.05 -21.90 19.43
N ASN A 277 26.40 -22.85 20.30
CA ASN A 277 27.65 -23.60 20.19
C ASN A 277 27.53 -24.75 19.17
N ASP A 278 28.61 -25.51 18.95
CA ASP A 278 28.64 -26.64 18.01
C ASP A 278 27.64 -27.77 18.35
N LYS A 279 27.11 -27.79 19.58
CA LYS A 279 26.08 -28.74 20.03
C LYS A 279 24.66 -28.22 19.84
N GLY A 280 24.49 -27.00 19.32
CA GLY A 280 23.20 -26.35 19.15
C GLY A 280 22.61 -25.76 20.44
N GLU A 281 23.43 -25.57 21.47
CA GLU A 281 23.00 -24.95 22.73
C GLU A 281 23.20 -23.44 22.65
N VAL A 282 22.18 -22.67 23.01
CA VAL A 282 22.27 -21.21 23.09
C VAL A 282 23.20 -20.82 24.23
N THR A 283 24.23 -20.03 23.94
CA THR A 283 25.29 -19.62 24.90
C THR A 283 25.36 -18.12 25.12
N ALA A 284 24.83 -17.33 24.20
CA ALA A 284 24.80 -15.88 24.29
C ALA A 284 23.63 -15.31 23.46
N VAL A 285 23.34 -14.04 23.70
CA VAL A 285 22.39 -13.26 22.91
C VAL A 285 22.97 -11.88 22.64
N SER A 286 22.85 -11.41 21.41
CA SER A 286 23.22 -10.06 21.00
C SER A 286 21.97 -9.22 20.82
N PHE A 287 21.85 -8.13 21.55
CA PHE A 287 20.81 -7.11 21.41
C PHE A 287 21.24 -6.13 20.33
N ILE A 288 20.56 -6.14 19.19
CA ILE A 288 20.84 -5.30 18.04
C ILE A 288 19.86 -4.13 18.09
N GLN A 289 20.40 -2.94 18.30
CA GLN A 289 19.67 -1.70 18.47
C GLN A 289 20.23 -0.64 17.51
N PRO A 290 19.48 0.44 17.21
CA PRO A 290 19.96 1.51 16.34
C PRO A 290 21.27 2.18 16.83
N ASN A 291 21.53 2.16 18.14
CA ASN A 291 22.72 2.75 18.74
C ASN A 291 23.89 1.76 18.93
N GLY A 292 23.74 0.49 18.58
CA GLY A 292 24.80 -0.50 18.71
C GLY A 292 24.32 -1.93 18.97
N THR A 293 25.27 -2.85 18.97
CA THR A 293 25.05 -4.26 19.33
C THR A 293 25.66 -4.57 20.69
N PHE A 294 24.85 -5.08 21.61
CA PHE A 294 25.27 -5.39 22.99
C PHE A 294 25.14 -6.89 23.23
N LYS A 295 26.23 -7.54 23.62
CA LYS A 295 26.26 -9.00 23.82
C LYS A 295 26.09 -9.36 25.29
N ALA A 296 25.21 -10.31 25.56
CA ALA A 296 24.96 -10.88 26.87
C ALA A 296 25.29 -12.38 26.86
N LYS A 297 25.98 -12.86 27.89
CA LYS A 297 26.31 -14.29 28.03
C LYS A 297 25.21 -14.99 28.81
N LYS A 298 24.91 -16.23 28.43
CA LYS A 298 23.98 -17.07 29.19
C LYS A 298 24.56 -17.35 30.58
N LYS A 299 23.73 -17.21 31.60
CA LYS A 299 24.07 -17.47 33.00
C LYS A 299 23.94 -18.95 33.34
#